data_AF-A0A5N1I596-F1
#
_entry.id   AF-A0A5N1I596-F1
#
_cell.length_a   1.000
_cell.length_b   1.000
_cell.length_c   1.000
_cell.angle_alpha   90.00
_cell.angle_beta   90.00
_cell.angle_gamma   90.00
#
_symmetry.space_group_name_H-M   'P 1'
#
loop_
_entity.id
_entity.type
_entity.pdbx_description
1 polymer ?
#
loop_
_entity_poly.entity_id
_entity_poly.type
_entity_poly.pdbx_seq_one_letter_code
_entity_poly.pdbx_strand_id
1 'polypeptide(L)'
;MSSSVKPNSKLLHLVEEVEHEYRTVLQAPDDDENLRRLHSLGEKILKLQPEVADQQKAIISLLEEGYDAVQIGKRIGLSKRHVQRLLKKQRLKTKPNFAYKVINKYGDSLMFSNNLKSVFNYFGLNTHMSNKQKIVELRKNGLFIKSGKEKYCWHDVPKRALYYFHSDWYMKN
;
A
#
# COMPACT_ATOMS: atom_id res chain seq x y z
N MET A 1 -12.69 9.84 -7.64
CA MET A 1 -14.09 9.44 -7.88
C MET A 1 -14.14 7.93 -7.82
N SER A 2 -14.84 7.39 -6.82
CA SER A 2 -15.01 5.95 -6.62
C SER A 2 -16.00 5.43 -7.65
N SER A 3 -15.54 4.71 -8.65
CA SER A 3 -16.41 3.94 -9.53
C SER A 3 -17.10 2.88 -8.67
N SER A 4 -18.37 3.10 -8.33
CA SER A 4 -19.19 2.08 -7.72
C SER A 4 -19.26 0.90 -8.70
N VAL A 5 -18.72 -0.24 -8.27
CA VAL A 5 -18.96 -1.50 -8.97
C VAL A 5 -20.45 -1.76 -8.80
N LYS A 6 -21.25 -1.40 -9.81
CA LYS A 6 -22.65 -1.83 -9.86
C LYS A 6 -22.61 -3.37 -9.90
N PRO A 7 -23.30 -4.07 -8.98
CA PRO A 7 -23.46 -5.50 -9.11
C PRO A 7 -24.02 -5.75 -10.52
N ASN A 8 -23.38 -6.63 -11.27
CA ASN A 8 -23.69 -6.87 -12.66
C ASN A 8 -25.15 -7.33 -12.72
N SER A 9 -26.08 -6.45 -13.09
CA SER A 9 -27.53 -6.64 -12.87
C SER A 9 -28.05 -7.93 -13.49
N LYS A 10 -27.36 -8.37 -14.55
CA LYS A 10 -27.62 -9.63 -15.26
C LYS A 10 -27.29 -10.89 -14.45
N LEU A 11 -26.26 -10.86 -13.60
CA LEU A 11 -25.90 -12.00 -12.76
C LEU A 11 -26.86 -12.16 -11.58
N LEU A 12 -27.22 -11.04 -10.96
CA LEU A 12 -28.19 -11.03 -9.86
C LEU A 12 -29.55 -11.52 -10.35
N HIS A 13 -29.99 -11.04 -11.53
CA HIS A 13 -31.23 -11.48 -12.16
C HIS A 13 -31.25 -12.99 -12.46
N LEU A 14 -30.15 -13.55 -12.97
CA LEU A 14 -30.06 -14.99 -13.22
C LEU A 14 -30.07 -15.82 -11.93
N VAL A 15 -29.49 -15.33 -10.83
CA VAL A 15 -29.62 -15.96 -9.51
C VAL A 15 -31.08 -15.94 -9.07
N GLU A 16 -31.72 -14.77 -9.15
CA GLU A 16 -33.11 -14.58 -8.72
C GLU A 16 -34.10 -15.45 -9.52
N GLU A 17 -33.90 -15.60 -10.84
CA GLU A 17 -34.73 -16.47 -11.69
C GLU A 17 -34.61 -17.95 -11.27
N VAL A 18 -33.38 -18.44 -11.05
CA VAL A 18 -33.16 -19.82 -10.62
C VAL A 18 -33.69 -20.07 -9.20
N GLU A 19 -33.50 -19.11 -8.28
CA GLU A 19 -34.03 -19.23 -6.91
C GLU A 19 -35.56 -19.10 -6.86
N HIS A 20 -36.18 -18.37 -7.80
CA HIS A 20 -37.63 -18.31 -7.91
C HIS A 20 -38.22 -19.67 -8.32
N GLU A 21 -37.57 -20.36 -9.26
CA GLU A 21 -38.06 -21.63 -9.81
C GLU A 21 -37.75 -22.82 -8.88
N TYR A 22 -36.58 -22.84 -8.26
CA TYR A 22 -36.09 -24.00 -7.49
C TYR A 22 -35.87 -23.73 -6.00
N ARG A 23 -36.29 -22.56 -5.48
CA ARG A 23 -36.05 -22.04 -4.11
C ARG A 23 -34.59 -21.72 -3.78
N THR A 24 -33.65 -22.45 -4.35
CA THR A 24 -32.22 -22.22 -4.22
C THR A 24 -31.50 -22.74 -5.45
N VAL A 25 -30.43 -22.05 -5.83
CA VAL A 25 -29.52 -22.47 -6.91
C VAL A 25 -28.97 -23.88 -6.69
N LEU A 26 -28.86 -24.33 -5.43
CA LEU A 26 -28.36 -25.66 -5.08
C LEU A 26 -29.33 -26.81 -5.39
N GLN A 27 -30.60 -26.50 -5.66
CA GLN A 27 -31.66 -27.47 -5.95
C GLN A 27 -32.07 -27.46 -7.43
N ALA A 28 -31.48 -26.57 -8.23
CA ALA A 28 -31.75 -26.48 -9.65
C ALA A 28 -31.14 -27.68 -10.41
N PRO A 29 -31.84 -28.27 -11.38
CA PRO A 29 -31.31 -29.29 -12.28
C PRO A 29 -30.12 -28.77 -13.09
N ASP A 30 -29.10 -29.62 -13.30
CA ASP A 30 -27.88 -29.26 -14.05
C ASP A 30 -28.12 -28.91 -15.55
N ASP A 31 -29.30 -29.26 -16.07
CA ASP A 31 -29.74 -28.94 -17.42
C ASP A 31 -30.48 -27.60 -17.54
N ASP A 32 -30.76 -26.92 -16.42
CA ASP A 32 -31.39 -25.61 -16.39
C ASP A 32 -30.56 -24.57 -17.17
N GLU A 33 -31.22 -23.83 -18.07
CA GLU A 33 -30.57 -22.90 -18.98
C GLU A 33 -29.96 -21.70 -18.23
N ASN A 34 -30.65 -21.21 -17.20
CA ASN A 34 -30.20 -20.06 -16.41
C ASN A 34 -29.04 -20.46 -15.50
N LEU A 35 -29.08 -21.66 -14.91
CA LEU A 35 -27.98 -22.24 -14.15
C LEU A 35 -26.73 -22.41 -15.02
N ARG A 36 -26.86 -22.96 -16.24
CA ARG A 36 -25.74 -23.09 -17.19
C ARG A 36 -25.14 -21.75 -17.60
N ARG A 37 -25.99 -20.74 -17.86
CA ARG A 37 -25.54 -19.37 -18.17
C ARG A 37 -24.81 -18.74 -16.97
N LEU A 38 -25.31 -18.99 -15.77
CA LEU A 38 -24.72 -18.52 -14.51
C LEU A 38 -23.33 -19.15 -14.29
N HIS A 39 -23.18 -20.46 -14.52
CA HIS A 39 -21.89 -21.14 -14.49
C HIS A 39 -20.91 -20.59 -15.53
N SER A 40 -21.35 -20.40 -16.79
CA SER A 40 -20.50 -19.84 -17.84
C SER A 40 -20.01 -18.42 -17.51
N LEU A 41 -20.86 -17.59 -16.91
CA LEU A 41 -20.48 -16.26 -16.42
C LEU A 41 -19.53 -16.35 -15.22
N GLY A 42 -19.79 -17.26 -14.28
CA GLY A 42 -18.92 -17.55 -13.14
C GLY A 42 -17.52 -17.98 -13.56
N GLU A 43 -17.40 -18.88 -14.53
CA GLU A 43 -16.11 -19.30 -15.09
C GLU A 43 -15.36 -18.15 -15.77
N LYS A 44 -16.06 -17.29 -16.52
CA LYS A 44 -15.45 -16.10 -17.12
C LYS A 44 -14.92 -15.15 -16.05
N ILE A 45 -15.65 -14.97 -14.95
CA ILE A 45 -15.21 -14.16 -13.80
C ILE A 45 -14.01 -14.78 -13.11
N LEU A 46 -14.01 -16.10 -12.91
CA LEU A 46 -12.87 -16.83 -12.33
C LEU A 46 -11.62 -16.70 -13.21
N LYS A 47 -11.77 -16.79 -14.54
CA LYS A 47 -10.67 -16.58 -15.51
C LYS A 47 -10.16 -15.13 -15.56
N LEU A 48 -10.97 -14.15 -15.15
CA LEU A 48 -10.57 -12.75 -15.05
C LEU A 48 -9.84 -12.41 -13.74
N GLN A 49 -9.90 -13.29 -12.73
CA GLN A 49 -9.09 -13.12 -11.53
C GLN A 49 -7.68 -13.62 -11.83
N PRO A 50 -6.63 -12.79 -11.62
CA PRO A 50 -5.26 -13.28 -11.71
C PRO A 50 -5.12 -14.48 -10.76
N GLU A 51 -4.40 -15.52 -11.18
CA GLU A 51 -4.16 -16.66 -10.30
C GLU A 51 -3.62 -16.15 -8.96
N VAL A 52 -4.18 -16.65 -7.86
CA VAL A 52 -3.82 -16.24 -6.49
C VAL A 52 -2.31 -16.36 -6.25
N ALA A 53 -1.64 -17.28 -6.97
CA ALA A 53 -0.19 -17.46 -6.95
C ALA A 53 0.56 -16.25 -7.55
N ASP A 54 0.09 -15.69 -8.67
CA ASP A 54 0.73 -14.56 -9.33
C ASP A 54 0.55 -13.26 -8.53
N GLN A 55 -0.60 -13.07 -7.91
CA GLN A 55 -0.81 -11.95 -6.99
C GLN A 55 0.11 -12.03 -5.76
N GLN A 56 0.30 -13.23 -5.22
CA GLN A 56 1.24 -13.45 -4.12
C GLN A 56 2.67 -13.12 -4.52
N LYS A 57 3.13 -13.61 -5.67
CA LYS A 57 4.47 -13.29 -6.21
C LYS A 57 4.64 -11.79 -6.41
N ALA A 58 3.65 -11.10 -6.98
CA ALA A 58 3.69 -9.65 -7.17
C ALA A 58 3.79 -8.88 -5.84
N ILE A 59 3.04 -9.29 -4.82
CA ILE A 59 3.12 -8.69 -3.48
C ILE A 59 4.50 -8.88 -2.86
N ILE A 60 5.07 -10.07 -2.97
CA ILE A 60 6.40 -10.38 -2.43
C ILE A 60 7.47 -9.55 -3.14
N SER A 61 7.46 -9.52 -4.48
CA SER A 61 8.41 -8.71 -5.28
C SER A 61 8.39 -7.24 -4.85
N LEU A 62 7.20 -6.63 -4.76
CA LEU A 62 7.08 -5.22 -4.36
C LEU A 62 7.52 -4.99 -2.90
N LEU A 63 7.31 -5.97 -2.02
CA LEU A 63 7.79 -5.90 -0.64
C LEU A 63 9.33 -5.91 -0.58
N GLU A 64 9.98 -6.74 -1.40
CA GLU A 64 11.44 -6.83 -1.50
C GLU A 64 12.04 -5.51 -1.99
N GLU A 65 11.40 -4.89 -3.00
CA GLU A 65 11.72 -3.55 -3.50
C GLU A 65 11.54 -2.45 -2.44
N GLY A 66 10.84 -2.75 -1.34
CA GLY A 66 10.69 -1.88 -0.18
C GLY A 66 9.42 -1.04 -0.16
N TYR A 67 8.41 -1.39 -0.97
CA TYR A 67 7.09 -0.77 -0.88
C TYR A 67 6.36 -1.21 0.39
N ASP A 68 5.53 -0.32 0.92
CA ASP A 68 4.67 -0.65 2.05
C ASP A 68 3.33 -1.27 1.60
N ALA A 69 2.57 -1.83 2.55
CA ALA A 69 1.31 -2.49 2.23
C ALA A 69 0.25 -1.58 1.57
N VAL A 70 0.32 -0.26 1.78
CA VAL A 70 -0.60 0.70 1.17
C VAL A 70 -0.24 0.90 -0.30
N GLN A 71 1.04 1.14 -0.58
CA GLN A 71 1.56 1.34 -1.93
C GLN A 71 1.46 0.06 -2.76
N ILE A 72 1.77 -1.10 -2.17
CA ILE A 72 1.56 -2.41 -2.80
C ILE A 72 0.11 -2.54 -3.22
N GLY A 73 -0.83 -2.33 -2.28
CA GLY A 73 -2.26 -2.44 -2.55
C GLY A 73 -2.72 -1.53 -3.70
N LYS A 74 -2.28 -0.28 -3.71
CA LYS A 74 -2.58 0.66 -4.81
C LYS A 74 -2.07 0.19 -6.17
N ARG A 75 -0.86 -0.38 -6.23
CA ARG A 75 -0.24 -0.82 -7.49
C ARG A 75 -0.93 -2.04 -8.09
N ILE A 76 -1.37 -2.98 -7.25
CA ILE A 76 -1.95 -4.26 -7.68
C ILE A 76 -3.48 -4.27 -7.63
N GLY A 77 -4.13 -3.15 -7.26
CA GLY A 77 -5.58 -3.06 -7.16
C GLY A 77 -6.18 -3.82 -5.97
N LEU A 78 -5.41 -4.03 -4.89
CA LEU A 78 -5.87 -4.71 -3.67
C LEU A 78 -6.01 -3.74 -2.50
N SER A 79 -6.91 -4.07 -1.58
CA SER A 79 -7.00 -3.33 -0.32
C SER A 79 -5.76 -3.57 0.55
N LYS A 80 -5.35 -2.54 1.31
CA LYS A 80 -4.30 -2.64 2.33
C LYS A 80 -4.51 -3.86 3.26
N ARG A 81 -5.76 -4.11 3.67
CA ARG A 81 -6.13 -5.22 4.55
C ARG A 81 -5.83 -6.58 3.92
N HIS A 82 -6.08 -6.71 2.60
CA HIS A 82 -5.75 -7.93 1.87
C HIS A 82 -4.24 -8.16 1.88
N VAL A 83 -3.45 -7.15 1.52
CA VAL A 83 -1.98 -7.23 1.52
C VAL A 83 -1.46 -7.60 2.91
N GLN A 84 -1.93 -6.94 3.96
CA GLN A 84 -1.51 -7.23 5.35
C GLN A 84 -1.85 -8.66 5.79
N ARG A 85 -3.01 -9.20 5.39
CA ARG A 85 -3.39 -10.59 5.69
C ARG A 85 -2.41 -11.57 5.04
N LEU A 86 -2.01 -11.32 3.81
CA LEU A 86 -1.07 -12.15 3.07
C LEU A 86 0.33 -12.10 3.70
N LEU A 87 0.83 -10.90 4.00
CA LEU A 87 2.12 -10.73 4.68
C LEU A 87 2.14 -11.46 6.04
N LYS A 88 1.05 -11.37 6.82
CA LYS A 88 0.91 -12.10 8.09
C LYS A 88 0.90 -13.62 7.89
N LYS A 89 0.17 -14.12 6.90
CA LYS A 89 0.12 -15.56 6.57
C LYS A 89 1.51 -16.10 6.22
N GLN A 90 2.31 -15.33 5.50
CA GLN A 90 3.66 -15.70 5.08
C GLN A 90 4.77 -15.28 6.08
N ARG A 91 4.40 -14.70 7.23
CA ARG A 91 5.35 -14.20 8.25
C ARG A 91 6.36 -13.18 7.72
N LEU A 92 5.99 -12.43 6.68
CA LEU A 92 6.82 -11.38 6.11
C LEU A 92 6.64 -10.06 6.87
N LYS A 93 7.75 -9.37 7.11
CA LYS A 93 7.77 -8.05 7.78
C LYS A 93 8.00 -6.95 6.76
N THR A 94 7.28 -5.84 6.91
CA THR A 94 7.51 -4.63 6.12
C THR A 94 8.75 -3.90 6.62
N LYS A 95 9.48 -3.29 5.69
CA LYS A 95 10.56 -2.35 5.99
C LYS A 95 9.99 -1.08 6.68
N PRO A 96 10.82 -0.29 7.39
CA PRO A 96 10.34 0.91 8.05
C PRO A 96 9.82 1.95 7.05
N ASN A 97 8.84 2.71 7.51
CA ASN A 97 8.34 3.91 6.84
C ASN A 97 8.81 5.16 7.61
N PHE A 98 8.73 6.31 6.96
CA PHE A 98 9.22 7.60 7.45
C PHE A 98 8.18 8.69 7.21
N ALA A 99 7.94 9.55 8.20
CA ALA A 99 6.98 10.66 8.08
C ALA A 99 7.62 11.91 7.43
N TYR A 100 8.93 12.06 7.58
CA TYR A 100 9.69 13.23 7.17
C TYR A 100 10.87 12.83 6.31
N LYS A 101 11.21 13.68 5.34
CA LYS A 101 12.48 13.64 4.63
C LYS A 101 13.14 15.02 4.64
N VAL A 102 14.46 15.02 4.70
CA VAL A 102 15.29 16.23 4.55
C VAL A 102 15.88 16.23 3.16
N ILE A 103 15.72 17.34 2.45
CA ILE A 103 16.30 17.55 1.12
C ILE A 103 17.28 18.74 1.14
N ASN A 104 18.28 18.72 0.27
CA ASN A 104 19.14 19.87 0.05
C ASN A 104 18.50 20.88 -0.92
N LYS A 105 19.18 22.00 -1.16
CA LYS A 105 18.79 23.04 -2.13
C LYS A 105 18.72 22.55 -3.59
N TYR A 106 19.38 21.44 -3.91
CA TYR A 106 19.36 20.81 -5.24
C TYR A 106 18.22 19.79 -5.39
N GLY A 107 17.50 19.47 -4.31
CA GLY A 107 16.39 18.53 -4.30
C GLY A 107 16.77 17.09 -3.89
N ASP A 108 18.05 16.81 -3.65
CA ASP A 108 18.51 15.48 -3.24
C ASP A 108 17.99 15.14 -1.86
N SER A 109 17.46 13.92 -1.72
CA SER A 109 16.95 13.44 -0.44
C SER A 109 18.10 12.88 0.39
N LEU A 110 18.42 13.56 1.49
CA LEU A 110 19.59 13.28 2.33
C LEU A 110 19.23 12.40 3.53
N MET A 111 18.07 12.63 4.14
CA MET A 111 17.70 11.99 5.40
C MET A 111 16.22 11.66 5.47
N PHE A 112 15.86 10.59 6.19
CA PHE A 112 14.50 10.15 6.43
C PHE A 112 14.27 9.85 7.92
N SER A 113 13.15 10.30 8.48
CA SER A 113 12.82 10.03 9.87
C SER A 113 11.31 9.96 10.13
N ASN A 114 10.94 9.27 11.21
CA ASN A 114 9.57 9.23 11.73
C ASN A 114 9.20 10.41 12.63
N ASN A 115 10.19 11.18 13.11
CA ASN A 115 9.93 12.30 14.00
C ASN A 115 10.89 13.46 13.73
N LEU A 116 10.42 14.70 13.92
CA LEU A 116 11.24 15.89 13.73
C LEU A 116 12.34 16.02 14.78
N LYS A 117 12.11 15.51 16.00
CA LYS A 117 13.08 15.61 17.11
C LYS A 117 14.43 15.00 16.72
N SER A 118 14.45 13.77 16.20
CA SER A 118 15.68 13.10 15.75
C SER A 118 16.42 13.89 14.67
N VAL A 119 15.70 14.53 13.74
CA VAL A 119 16.30 15.41 12.72
C VAL A 119 16.97 16.60 13.38
N PHE A 120 16.27 17.31 14.28
CA PHE A 120 16.84 18.44 14.99
C PHE A 120 18.04 18.04 15.86
N ASN A 121 17.95 16.92 16.55
CA ASN A 121 19.03 16.39 17.37
C ASN A 121 20.28 16.09 16.53
N TYR A 122 20.10 15.54 15.32
CA TYR A 122 21.21 15.27 14.40
C TYR A 122 22.00 16.53 14.03
N PHE A 123 21.29 17.65 13.83
CA PHE A 123 21.90 18.95 13.52
C PHE A 123 22.27 19.77 14.77
N GLY A 124 22.24 19.19 15.97
CA GLY A 124 22.58 19.90 17.21
C GLY A 124 21.55 20.94 17.64
N LEU A 125 20.34 20.95 17.08
CA LEU A 125 19.27 21.90 17.39
C LEU A 125 18.47 21.49 18.64
N ASN A 126 19.17 21.09 19.71
CA ASN A 126 18.59 20.66 20.99
C ASN A 126 18.21 21.82 21.93
N THR A 127 18.06 23.01 21.39
CA THR A 127 17.77 24.24 22.12
C THR A 127 16.29 24.36 22.47
N HIS A 128 15.96 25.32 23.34
CA HIS A 128 14.58 25.75 23.68
C HIS A 128 13.82 26.42 22.52
N MET A 129 14.38 26.40 21.31
CA MET A 129 13.71 26.90 20.12
C MET A 129 12.45 26.10 19.79
N SER A 130 11.44 26.79 19.26
CA SER A 130 10.27 26.13 18.67
C SER A 130 10.65 25.35 17.41
N ASN A 131 9.85 24.33 17.05
CA ASN A 131 10.05 23.56 15.82
C ASN A 131 10.07 24.47 14.58
N LYS A 132 9.27 25.54 14.56
CA LYS A 132 9.24 26.51 13.45
C LYS A 132 10.59 27.23 13.30
N GLN A 133 11.18 27.69 14.40
CA GLN A 133 12.49 28.33 14.39
C GLN A 133 13.58 27.36 13.94
N LYS A 134 13.56 26.10 14.41
CA LYS A 134 14.51 25.05 13.98
C LYS A 134 14.41 24.76 12.47
N ILE A 135 13.20 24.71 11.92
CA ILE A 135 12.98 24.54 10.47
C ILE A 135 13.54 25.74 9.68
N VAL A 136 13.36 26.97 10.18
CA VAL A 136 13.92 28.17 9.54
C VAL A 136 15.44 28.14 9.56
N GLU A 137 16.05 27.69 10.65
CA GLU A 137 17.51 27.58 10.77
C GLU A 137 18.08 26.55 9.79
N LEU A 138 17.45 25.38 9.67
CA LEU A 138 17.84 24.39 8.64
C LEU A 138 17.70 24.96 7.23
N ARG A 139 16.64 25.73 6.97
CA ARG A 139 16.41 26.37 5.66
C ARG A 139 17.50 27.37 5.30
N LYS A 140 17.98 28.18 6.26
CA LYS A 140 19.11 29.10 6.03
C LYS A 140 20.37 28.34 5.61
N ASN A 141 20.55 27.13 6.12
CA ASN A 141 21.65 26.23 5.76
C ASN A 141 21.36 25.41 4.48
N GLY A 142 20.32 25.74 3.71
CA GLY A 142 19.99 25.08 2.45
C GLY A 142 19.32 23.70 2.62
N LEU A 143 18.79 23.39 3.80
CA LEU A 143 18.10 22.13 4.11
C LEU A 143 16.60 22.36 4.28
N PHE A 144 15.80 21.52 3.62
CA PHE A 144 14.35 21.64 3.64
C PHE A 144 13.73 20.35 4.16
N ILE A 145 12.88 20.46 5.17
CA ILE A 145 12.10 19.34 5.69
C ILE A 145 10.79 19.25 4.91
N LYS A 146 10.49 18.07 4.38
CA LYS A 146 9.21 17.74 3.74
C LYS A 146 8.51 16.64 4.52
N SER A 147 7.21 16.80 4.71
CA SER A 147 6.30 15.76 5.20
C SER A 147 5.26 15.48 4.11
N GLY A 148 5.03 14.21 3.81
CA GLY A 148 3.99 13.80 2.88
C GLY A 148 2.64 13.62 3.56
N LYS A 149 1.55 13.67 2.77
CA LYS A 149 0.23 13.15 3.19
C LYS A 149 0.31 11.64 3.47
N GLU A 150 1.17 10.95 2.73
CA GLU A 150 1.54 9.56 2.93
C GLU A 150 2.98 9.47 3.42
N LYS A 151 3.26 8.42 4.20
CA LYS A 151 4.62 8.17 4.68
C LYS A 151 5.51 7.76 3.51
N TYR A 152 6.77 8.18 3.56
CA TYR A 152 7.82 7.67 2.69
C TYR A 152 8.15 6.23 3.08
N CYS A 153 8.26 5.33 2.12
CA CYS A 153 8.59 3.92 2.35
C CYS A 153 10.08 3.68 2.11
N TRP A 154 10.53 2.44 2.32
CA TRP A 154 11.92 2.06 2.08
C TRP A 154 12.36 2.22 0.62
N HIS A 155 11.45 2.03 -0.33
CA HIS A 155 11.71 2.24 -1.75
C HIS A 155 12.08 3.71 -2.05
N ASP A 156 11.48 4.67 -1.35
CA ASP A 156 11.73 6.11 -1.56
C ASP A 156 13.09 6.60 -1.06
N VAL A 157 13.77 5.81 -0.21
CA VAL A 157 15.08 6.15 0.35
C VAL A 157 16.15 5.87 -0.70
N PRO A 158 16.90 6.88 -1.20
CA PRO A 158 17.97 6.63 -2.15
C PRO A 158 19.17 5.97 -1.46
N LYS A 159 20.06 5.38 -2.25
CA LYS A 159 21.35 4.89 -1.75
C LYS A 159 22.13 6.05 -1.13
N ARG A 160 22.88 5.77 -0.07
CA ARG A 160 23.66 6.73 0.73
C ARG A 160 22.84 7.79 1.48
N ALA A 161 21.51 7.73 1.48
CA ALA A 161 20.70 8.55 2.38
C ALA A 161 20.72 7.99 3.80
N LEU A 162 20.61 8.89 4.77
CA LEU A 162 20.46 8.56 6.18
C LEU A 162 19.00 8.22 6.49
N TYR A 163 18.79 7.27 7.39
CA TYR A 163 17.47 6.96 7.92
C TYR A 163 17.52 6.71 9.42
N TYR A 164 16.52 7.21 10.13
CA TYR A 164 16.41 7.03 11.58
C TYR A 164 15.57 5.80 11.92
N PHE A 165 16.15 4.88 12.69
CA PHE A 165 15.50 3.63 13.09
C PHE A 165 16.02 3.20 14.47
N HIS A 166 15.18 2.62 15.33
CA HIS A 166 15.61 2.12 16.66
C HIS A 166 16.54 3.08 17.43
N SER A 167 16.18 4.36 17.47
CA SER A 167 16.90 5.41 18.18
C SER A 167 18.29 5.80 17.65
N ASP A 168 18.64 5.36 16.43
CA ASP A 168 19.93 5.68 15.82
C ASP A 168 19.80 6.00 14.31
N TRP A 169 20.85 6.59 13.75
CA TRP A 169 20.97 6.95 12.35
C TRP A 169 21.81 5.93 11.60
N TYR A 170 21.24 5.42 10.51
CA TYR A 170 21.87 4.45 9.63
C TYR A 170 21.95 5.02 8.22
N MET A 171 22.87 4.50 7.41
CA MET A 171 22.98 4.84 5.99
C MET A 171 22.44 3.68 5.15
N LYS A 172 21.63 3.99 4.14
CA LYS A 172 21.17 2.97 3.18
C LYS A 172 22.31 2.60 2.23
N ASN A 173 22.67 1.32 2.20
CA ASN A 173 23.64 0.75 1.25
C ASN A 173 23.08 0.67 -0.17
#